data_AF-A0A4S2PDG6-F1
#
_entry.id   AF-A0A4S2PDG6-F1
#
_cell.length_a   1.000
_cell.length_b   1.000
_cell.length_c   1.000
_cell.angle_alpha   90.00
_cell.angle_beta   90.00
_cell.angle_gamma   90.00
#
_symmetry.space_group_name_H-M   'P 1'
#
loop_
_entity.id
_entity.type
_entity.pdbx_description
1 polymer ?
#
loop_
_entity_poly.entity_id
_entity_poly.type
_entity_poly.pdbx_seq_one_letter_code
_entity_poly.pdbx_strand_id
1 'polypeptide(L)'
;MMTLKERILHSVLFEIGAVGVSTIAVLWNSPEKGSDALGVGILMSLVAMVWNLIFNSIFDKIFTAPRETRGLGIRILHTVMFECGLLIATVPMIAYFLQLTLWQALVVDIGLSILIMIYALIFNWIYDNIRLKFV
;
A
#
# COMPACT_ATOMS: atom_id res chain seq x y z
N MET A 1 -0.51 19.58 -16.63
CA MET A 1 -1.28 18.32 -16.65
C MET A 1 -0.27 17.20 -16.84
N MET A 2 -0.19 16.21 -15.94
CA MET A 2 0.77 15.11 -16.11
C MET A 2 0.39 14.28 -17.34
N THR A 3 1.35 14.03 -18.21
CA THR A 3 1.12 13.19 -19.39
C THR A 3 0.98 11.72 -18.98
N LEU A 4 0.31 10.93 -19.82
CA LEU A 4 0.08 9.50 -19.55
C LEU A 4 1.41 8.72 -19.39
N LYS A 5 2.47 9.18 -20.07
CA LYS A 5 3.84 8.64 -19.96
C LYS A 5 4.47 8.95 -18.60
N GLU A 6 4.31 10.16 -18.07
CA GLU A 6 4.81 10.53 -16.74
C GLU A 6 4.11 9.76 -15.63
N ARG A 7 2.80 9.51 -15.77
CA ARG A 7 2.04 8.70 -14.81
C ARG A 7 2.53 7.26 -14.75
N ILE A 8 2.77 6.63 -15.90
CA ILE A 8 3.29 5.27 -15.96
C ILE A 8 4.70 5.21 -15.36
N LEU A 9 5.58 6.15 -15.73
CA LEU A 9 6.94 6.21 -15.20
C LEU A 9 6.95 6.42 -13.68
N HIS A 10 6.09 7.31 -13.16
CA HIS A 10 5.93 7.53 -11.72
C HIS A 10 5.46 6.26 -11.00
N SER A 11 4.39 5.62 -11.48
CA SER A 11 3.88 4.39 -10.86
C SER A 11 4.89 3.25 -10.88
N VAL A 12 5.62 3.06 -11.98
CA VAL A 12 6.62 1.99 -12.08
C VAL A 12 7.81 2.26 -11.15
N LEU A 13 8.32 3.49 -11.11
CA LEU A 13 9.43 3.85 -10.21
C LEU A 13 9.04 3.72 -8.74
N PHE A 14 7.82 4.13 -8.40
CA PHE A 14 7.28 3.98 -7.06
C PHE A 14 7.19 2.50 -6.65
N GLU A 15 6.62 1.65 -7.51
CA GLU A 15 6.44 0.23 -7.22
C GLU A 15 7.79 -0.48 -7.01
N ILE A 16 8.78 -0.21 -7.88
CA ILE A 16 10.12 -0.79 -7.75
C ILE A 16 10.78 -0.40 -6.43
N GLY A 17 10.69 0.88 -6.04
CA GLY A 17 11.29 1.32 -4.78
C GLY A 17 10.52 0.83 -3.56
N ALA A 18 9.19 0.79 -3.60
CA ALA A 18 8.37 0.23 -2.52
C ALA A 18 8.68 -1.25 -2.28
N VAL A 19 8.81 -2.05 -3.34
CA VAL A 19 9.26 -3.45 -3.25
C VAL A 19 10.67 -3.55 -2.68
N GLY A 20 11.60 -2.67 -3.11
CA GLY A 20 12.97 -2.66 -2.59
C GLY A 20 13.04 -2.37 -1.09
N VAL A 21 12.36 -1.32 -0.62
CA VAL A 21 12.41 -0.92 0.80
C VAL A 21 11.68 -1.94 1.68
N SER A 22 10.52 -2.45 1.25
CA SER A 22 9.82 -3.52 1.99
C SER A 22 10.65 -4.79 2.11
N THR A 23 11.34 -5.20 1.04
CA THR A 23 12.24 -6.36 1.05
C THR A 23 13.38 -6.20 2.04
N ILE A 24 14.04 -5.03 2.05
CA ILE A 24 15.12 -4.73 3.01
C ILE A 24 14.61 -4.76 4.45
N ALA A 25 13.42 -4.19 4.70
CA ALA A 25 12.82 -4.17 6.03
C ALA A 25 12.51 -5.59 6.53
N VAL A 26 11.98 -6.47 5.67
CA VAL A 26 11.70 -7.87 6.03
C VAL A 26 13.00 -8.66 6.23
N LEU A 27 13.99 -8.49 5.35
CA LEU A 27 15.31 -9.12 5.47
C LEU A 27 16.01 -8.80 6.79
N TRP A 28 15.91 -7.56 7.26
CA TRP A 28 16.53 -7.15 8.52
C TRP A 28 15.87 -7.82 9.73
N ASN A 29 14.56 -8.06 9.67
CA ASN A 29 13.83 -8.73 10.74
C ASN A 29 13.90 -10.27 10.65
N SER A 30 14.15 -10.83 9.46
CA SER A 30 14.19 -12.28 9.23
C SER A 30 15.17 -12.62 8.09
N PRO A 31 16.49 -12.71 8.39
CA PRO A 31 17.54 -12.92 7.38
C PRO A 31 17.40 -14.21 6.58
N GLU A 32 16.76 -15.24 7.16
CA GLU A 32 16.61 -16.57 6.57
C GLU A 32 15.49 -16.66 5.52
N LYS A 33 14.66 -15.61 5.36
CA LYS A 33 13.45 -15.64 4.51
C LYS A 33 13.47 -14.63 3.35
N GLY A 34 14.66 -14.20 2.94
CA GLY A 34 14.85 -13.12 1.97
C GLY A 34 14.25 -13.32 0.59
N SER A 35 14.29 -14.54 0.06
CA SER A 35 13.67 -14.87 -1.24
C SER A 35 12.15 -14.85 -1.15
N ASP A 36 11.60 -15.30 -0.02
CA ASP A 36 10.16 -15.34 0.23
C ASP A 36 9.61 -13.93 0.47
N ALA A 37 10.39 -13.04 1.10
CA ALA A 37 10.02 -11.66 1.36
C ALA A 37 9.62 -10.87 0.10
N LEU A 38 10.38 -11.02 -0.99
CA LEU A 38 10.07 -10.39 -2.29
C LEU A 38 8.75 -10.93 -2.87
N GLY A 39 8.57 -12.25 -2.88
CA GLY A 39 7.37 -12.89 -3.39
C GLY A 39 6.12 -12.52 -2.58
N VAL A 40 6.27 -12.45 -1.25
CA VAL A 40 5.22 -12.03 -0.33
C VAL A 40 4.87 -10.56 -0.54
N GLY A 41 5.85 -9.67 -0.70
CA GLY A 41 5.60 -8.26 -0.99
C GLY A 41 4.81 -8.04 -2.29
N ILE A 42 5.15 -8.78 -3.34
CA ILE A 42 4.42 -8.73 -4.62
C ILE A 42 3.01 -9.30 -4.49
N LEU A 43 2.84 -10.45 -3.81
CA LEU A 43 1.53 -11.04 -3.54
C LEU A 43 0.64 -10.11 -2.70
N MET A 44 1.22 -9.46 -1.71
CA MET A 44 0.53 -8.48 -0.87
C MET A 44 0.11 -7.25 -1.66
N SER A 45 0.96 -6.71 -2.56
CA SER A 45 0.57 -5.57 -3.39
C SER A 45 -0.57 -5.93 -4.34
N LEU A 46 -0.52 -7.12 -4.95
CA LEU A 46 -1.61 -7.67 -5.77
C LEU A 46 -2.91 -7.80 -4.97
N VAL A 47 -2.86 -8.40 -3.78
CA VAL A 47 -4.04 -8.57 -2.92
C VAL A 47 -4.59 -7.22 -2.46
N ALA A 48 -3.73 -6.28 -2.10
CA ALA A 48 -4.13 -4.92 -1.75
C ALA A 48 -4.79 -4.19 -2.94
N MET A 49 -4.25 -4.33 -4.16
CA MET A 49 -4.86 -3.77 -5.37
C MET A 49 -6.23 -4.38 -5.66
N VAL A 50 -6.36 -5.71 -5.56
CA VAL A 50 -7.63 -6.42 -5.74
C VAL A 50 -8.63 -6.01 -4.67
N TRP A 51 -8.21 -5.96 -3.40
CA TRP A 51 -9.07 -5.52 -2.29
C TRP A 51 -9.54 -4.08 -2.47
N ASN A 52 -8.66 -3.19 -2.92
CA ASN A 52 -9.00 -1.80 -3.24
C ASN A 52 -10.07 -1.72 -4.34
N LEU A 53 -9.98 -2.54 -5.40
CA LEU A 53 -11.00 -2.60 -6.43
C LEU A 53 -12.34 -3.13 -5.91
N ILE A 54 -12.31 -4.21 -5.12
CA ILE A 54 -13.51 -4.82 -4.53
C ILE A 54 -14.18 -3.83 -3.57
N PHE A 55 -13.42 -3.25 -2.64
CA PHE A 55 -13.94 -2.33 -1.65
C PHE A 55 -14.51 -1.07 -2.30
N ASN A 56 -13.79 -0.44 -3.23
CA ASN A 56 -14.32 0.72 -3.96
C ASN A 56 -15.60 0.37 -4.73
N SER A 57 -15.66 -0.82 -5.36
CA SER A 57 -16.85 -1.25 -6.11
C SER A 57 -18.06 -1.50 -5.20
N ILE A 58 -17.85 -2.08 -4.02
CA ILE A 58 -18.90 -2.28 -3.02
C ILE A 58 -19.36 -0.94 -2.46
N PHE A 59 -18.41 -0.08 -2.09
CA PHE A 59 -18.70 1.22 -1.50
C PHE A 59 -19.44 2.14 -2.46
N ASP A 60 -19.06 2.16 -3.74
CA ASP A 60 -19.75 2.95 -4.76
C ASP A 60 -21.14 2.41 -5.10
N LYS A 61 -21.38 1.10 -4.94
CA LYS A 61 -22.74 0.52 -5.02
C LYS A 61 -23.63 0.92 -3.84
N ILE A 62 -23.07 0.99 -2.64
CA ILE A 62 -23.82 1.35 -1.42
C ILE A 62 -24.06 2.87 -1.36
N PHE A 63 -23.07 3.67 -1.78
CA PHE A 63 -23.14 5.13 -1.77
C PHE A 63 -23.05 5.69 -3.18
N THR A 64 -24.19 5.83 -3.84
CA THR A 64 -24.30 6.41 -5.21
C THR A 64 -24.09 7.93 -5.26
N ALA A 65 -23.84 8.58 -4.13
CA ALA A 65 -23.68 10.03 -4.03
C ALA A 65 -22.35 10.51 -4.64
N PRO A 66 -22.32 11.65 -5.35
CA PRO A 66 -21.10 12.25 -5.90
C PRO A 66 -19.98 12.37 -4.85
N ARG A 67 -18.74 12.02 -5.21
CA ARG A 67 -17.56 12.09 -4.31
C ARG A 67 -17.38 13.46 -3.63
N GLU A 68 -17.89 14.51 -4.26
CA GLU A 68 -17.73 15.91 -3.83
C GLU A 68 -18.73 16.35 -2.76
N THR A 69 -19.88 15.67 -2.63
CA THR A 69 -20.91 16.00 -1.63
C THR A 69 -20.84 15.15 -0.36
N ARG A 70 -19.91 14.18 -0.30
CA ARG A 70 -19.71 13.30 0.87
C ARG A 70 -19.00 14.06 2.00
N GLY A 71 -19.72 14.30 3.10
CA GLY A 71 -19.19 14.93 4.31
C GLY A 71 -18.03 14.16 4.94
N LEU A 72 -17.23 14.84 5.78
CA LEU A 72 -16.03 14.28 6.42
C LEU A 72 -16.27 12.94 7.13
N GLY A 73 -17.43 12.74 7.75
CA GLY A 73 -17.77 11.50 8.44
C GLY A 73 -17.80 10.26 7.52
N ILE A 74 -18.31 10.39 6.29
CA ILE A 74 -18.33 9.28 5.31
C ILE A 74 -16.92 8.96 4.83
N ARG A 75 -16.04 9.98 4.73
CA ARG A 75 -14.63 9.79 4.36
C ARG A 75 -13.87 9.03 5.44
N ILE A 76 -14.06 9.40 6.71
CA ILE A 76 -13.45 8.69 7.84
C ILE A 76 -13.96 7.26 7.90
N LEU A 77 -15.27 7.03 7.80
CA LEU A 77 -15.86 5.69 7.80
C LEU A 77 -15.30 4.83 6.67
N HIS A 78 -15.19 5.39 5.46
CA HIS A 78 -14.60 4.72 4.31
C HIS A 78 -13.15 4.31 4.58
N THR A 79 -12.30 5.24 5.00
CA THR A 79 -10.89 4.96 5.26
C THR A 79 -10.71 3.93 6.37
N VAL A 80 -11.47 4.03 7.46
CA VAL A 80 -11.40 3.08 8.58
C VAL A 80 -11.88 1.70 8.15
N MET A 81 -13.00 1.58 7.43
CA MET A 81 -13.47 0.29 6.95
C MET A 81 -12.54 -0.34 5.91
N PHE A 82 -11.95 0.48 5.03
CA PHE A 82 -10.97 0.02 4.06
C PHE A 82 -9.75 -0.58 4.76
N GLU A 83 -9.17 0.19 5.69
CA GLU A 83 -7.96 -0.20 6.42
C GLU A 83 -8.23 -1.44 7.29
N CYS A 84 -9.32 -1.47 8.06
CA CYS A 84 -9.67 -2.63 8.88
C CYS A 84 -9.93 -3.88 8.03
N GLY A 85 -10.63 -3.74 6.91
CA GLY A 85 -10.87 -4.86 5.99
C GLY A 85 -9.58 -5.38 5.37
N LEU A 86 -8.67 -4.47 5.01
CA LEU A 86 -7.36 -4.81 4.47
C LEU A 86 -6.52 -5.57 5.52
N LEU A 87 -6.42 -5.05 6.75
CA LEU A 87 -5.71 -5.69 7.86
C LEU A 87 -6.19 -7.12 8.13
N ILE A 88 -7.51 -7.37 8.07
CA ILE A 88 -8.06 -8.72 8.28
C ILE A 88 -7.62 -9.69 7.18
N ALA A 89 -7.35 -9.20 5.96
CA ALA A 89 -6.87 -10.02 4.85
C ALA A 89 -5.33 -10.15 4.83
N THR A 90 -4.61 -9.07 5.12
CA THR A 90 -3.14 -9.02 5.05
C THR A 90 -2.48 -9.72 6.24
N VAL A 91 -3.00 -9.55 7.46
CA VAL A 91 -2.38 -10.12 8.67
C VAL A 91 -2.30 -11.65 8.65
N PRO A 92 -3.36 -12.42 8.31
CA PRO A 92 -3.26 -13.88 8.20
C PRO A 92 -2.32 -14.32 7.08
N MET A 93 -2.25 -13.55 5.99
CA MET A 93 -1.35 -13.82 4.88
C MET A 93 0.11 -13.68 5.32
N ILE A 94 0.47 -12.55 5.94
CA ILE A 94 1.81 -12.31 6.48
C ILE A 94 2.18 -13.38 7.51
N ALA A 95 1.25 -13.71 8.42
CA ALA A 95 1.46 -14.75 9.42
C ALA A 95 1.77 -16.11 8.77
N TYR A 96 1.01 -16.49 7.74
CA TYR A 96 1.19 -17.75 7.02
C TYR A 96 2.54 -17.80 6.28
N PHE A 97 2.85 -16.76 5.50
CA PHE A 97 4.05 -16.76 4.66
C PHE A 97 5.35 -16.57 5.45
N LEU A 98 5.37 -15.65 6.41
CA LEU A 98 6.55 -15.42 7.24
C LEU A 98 6.62 -16.36 8.46
N GLN A 99 5.67 -17.30 8.59
CA GLN A 99 5.48 -18.17 9.77
C GLN A 99 5.59 -17.40 11.09
N LEU A 100 4.91 -16.26 11.13
CA LEU A 100 4.83 -15.40 12.30
C LEU A 100 3.52 -15.66 13.05
N THR A 101 3.51 -15.36 14.34
CA THR A 101 2.24 -15.29 15.10
C THR A 101 1.38 -14.14 14.58
N LEU A 102 0.05 -14.21 14.75
CA LEU A 102 -0.86 -13.12 14.34
C LEU A 102 -0.47 -11.76 14.92
N TRP A 103 0.04 -11.74 16.16
CA TRP A 103 0.52 -10.52 16.80
C TRP A 103 1.78 -9.96 16.12
N GLN A 104 2.76 -10.80 15.83
CA GLN A 104 3.96 -10.39 15.10
C GLN A 104 3.63 -9.94 13.67
N ALA A 105 2.74 -10.65 12.99
CA ALA A 105 2.28 -10.29 11.65
C ALA A 105 1.58 -8.92 11.63
N LEU A 106 0.74 -8.62 12.63
CA LEU A 106 0.13 -7.30 12.80
C LEU A 106 1.19 -6.19 12.98
N VAL A 107 2.20 -6.42 13.83
CA VAL A 107 3.29 -5.46 14.04
C VAL A 107 4.10 -5.23 12.77
N VAL A 108 4.39 -6.30 12.02
CA VAL A 108 5.08 -6.22 10.72
C VAL A 108 4.24 -5.47 9.70
N ASP A 109 2.94 -5.72 9.62
CA ASP A 109 2.02 -5.04 8.68
C ASP A 109 1.96 -3.54 8.97
N ILE A 110 1.78 -3.16 10.24
CA ILE A 110 1.79 -1.75 10.66
C ILE A 110 3.14 -1.11 10.37
N GLY A 111 4.24 -1.80 10.66
CA GLY A 111 5.60 -1.32 10.39
C GLY A 111 5.85 -1.08 8.91
N LEU A 112 5.45 -2.02 8.05
CA LEU A 112 5.53 -1.90 6.60
C LEU A 112 4.65 -0.77 6.07
N SER A 113 3.41 -0.65 6.55
CA SER A 113 2.51 0.43 6.15
C SER A 113 3.06 1.81 6.50
N ILE A 114 3.61 2.00 7.71
CA ILE A 114 4.24 3.26 8.11
C ILE A 114 5.48 3.54 7.26
N LEU A 115 6.32 2.52 7.03
CA LEU A 115 7.54 2.65 6.24
C LEU A 115 7.25 2.98 4.77
N ILE A 116 6.24 2.34 4.16
CA ILE A 116 5.78 2.64 2.80
C ILE A 116 5.17 4.04 2.75
N MET A 117 4.42 4.46 3.78
CA MET A 117 3.87 5.83 3.86
C MET A 117 4.98 6.88 3.89
N ILE A 118 6.02 6.69 4.72
CA ILE A 118 7.18 7.59 4.78
C ILE A 118 7.91 7.58 3.43
N TYR A 119 8.16 6.40 2.86
CA TYR A 119 8.78 6.26 1.54
C TYR A 119 7.96 7.01 0.46
N ALA A 120 6.64 6.87 0.47
CA ALA A 120 5.76 7.54 -0.48
C ALA A 120 5.80 9.05 -0.34
N LEU A 121 5.82 9.58 0.89
CA LEU A 121 5.97 11.02 1.11
C LEU A 121 7.30 11.54 0.55
N ILE A 122 8.41 10.83 0.83
CA ILE A 122 9.73 11.22 0.33
C ILE A 122 9.78 11.11 -1.20
N PHE A 123 9.30 10.01 -1.77
CA PHE A 123 9.30 9.78 -3.21
C PHE A 123 8.46 10.83 -3.93
N ASN A 124 7.24 11.08 -3.47
CA ASN A 124 6.35 12.09 -4.05
C ASN A 124 6.98 13.48 -3.95
N TRP A 125 7.58 13.84 -2.80
CA TRP A 125 8.24 15.13 -2.62
C TRP A 125 9.44 15.32 -3.55
N ILE A 126 10.28 14.28 -3.69
CA ILE A 126 11.43 14.30 -4.61
C ILE A 126 10.94 14.40 -6.06
N TYR A 127 9.94 13.59 -6.44
CA TYR A 127 9.39 13.58 -7.79
C TYR A 127 8.78 14.93 -8.17
N ASP A 128 8.02 15.55 -7.27
CA ASP A 128 7.44 16.88 -7.47
C ASP A 128 8.54 17.95 -7.60
N ASN A 129 9.58 17.91 -6.76
CA ASN A 129 10.72 18.84 -6.87
C ASN A 129 11.53 18.67 -8.16
N ILE A 130 11.73 17.43 -8.62
CA ILE A 130 12.40 17.15 -9.89
C ILE A 130 11.53 17.63 -11.05
N ARG A 131 10.22 17.33 -11.00
CA ARG A 131 9.26 17.78 -12.00
C ARG A 131 9.24 19.30 -12.13
N LEU A 132 9.31 20.04 -11.02
CA LEU A 132 9.39 21.50 -11.00
C LEU A 132 10.70 22.05 -11.58
N LYS A 133 11.78 21.26 -11.65
CA LYS A 133 13.05 21.65 -12.28
C LYS A 133 13.09 21.43 -13.79
N PHE A 134 12.19 20.62 -14.35
CA PHE A 134 12.13 20.28 -15.77
C PHE A 134 10.93 20.93 -16.50
N VAL A 135 10.11 21.71 -15.80
CA VAL A 135 9.07 22.61 -16.34
C VAL A 135 9.64 24.02 -16.35
#